data_AF-A0A957HTI6-F1
#
_entry.id   AF-A0A957HTI6-F1
#
_cell.length_a   1.000
_cell.length_b   1.000
_cell.length_c   1.000
_cell.angle_alpha   90.00
_cell.angle_beta   90.00
_cell.angle_gamma   90.00
#
_symmetry.space_group_name_H-M   'P 1'
#
loop_
_entity.id
_entity.type
_entity.pdbx_description
1 polymer ?
#
loop_
_entity_poly.entity_id
_entity_poly.type
_entity_poly.pdbx_seq_one_letter_code
_entity_poly.pdbx_strand_id
1 'polypeptide(L)'
;MTEIEKRPFLHLPQQRTPFIGRMCEISELQQLLADPACRLLTLVGSGGIGKTRLALVVAETVSFADGVFFVPLQPVQTATAVLPTIADTLHLHLKADDTPLRQIGRFLRTKTVLLVLDNLEHVLDCANDL
;
A
#
# COMPACT_ATOMS: atom_id res chain seq x y z
N MET A 1 -7.93 -2.36 -34.01
CA MET A 1 -8.04 -1.35 -32.94
C MET A 1 -7.15 -1.84 -31.81
N THR A 2 -5.99 -1.20 -31.64
CA THR A 2 -4.95 -1.66 -30.71
C THR A 2 -5.45 -1.42 -29.29
N GLU A 3 -5.70 -2.51 -28.56
CA GLU A 3 -5.99 -2.50 -27.14
C GLU A 3 -4.75 -1.92 -26.45
N ILE A 4 -4.85 -0.68 -25.96
CA ILE A 4 -3.80 -0.09 -25.13
C ILE A 4 -3.80 -0.96 -23.87
N GLU A 5 -2.83 -1.88 -23.75
CA GLU A 5 -2.57 -2.60 -22.50
C GLU A 5 -2.57 -1.57 -21.38
N LYS A 6 -3.61 -1.58 -20.54
CA LYS A 6 -3.67 -0.76 -19.34
C LYS A 6 -2.52 -1.22 -18.46
N ARG A 7 -1.37 -0.56 -18.57
CA ARG A 7 -0.32 -0.73 -17.58
C ARG A 7 -0.93 -0.33 -16.24
N PRO A 8 -0.88 -1.21 -15.24
CA PRO A 8 -1.41 -0.88 -13.93
C PRO A 8 -0.69 0.36 -13.42
N PHE A 9 -1.45 1.23 -12.76
CA PHE A 9 -0.93 2.48 -12.25
C PHE A 9 -0.01 2.19 -11.06
N LEU A 10 1.27 2.54 -11.16
CA LEU A 10 2.28 2.27 -10.12
C LEU A 10 2.67 3.56 -9.42
N HIS A 11 2.20 3.74 -8.19
CA HIS A 11 2.49 4.87 -7.32
C HIS A 11 3.45 4.46 -6.20
N LEU A 12 4.69 4.17 -6.59
CA LEU A 12 5.76 3.69 -5.71
C LEU A 12 6.95 4.67 -5.71
N PRO A 13 7.63 4.87 -4.56
CA PRO A 13 8.84 5.67 -4.50
C PRO A 13 9.99 4.99 -5.23
N GLN A 14 10.75 5.77 -6.01
CA GLN A 14 11.88 5.27 -6.78
C GLN A 14 12.98 4.69 -5.87
N GLN A 15 13.36 3.43 -6.14
CA GLN A 15 14.47 2.77 -5.47
C GLN A 15 15.81 3.28 -6.01
N ARG A 16 16.62 3.89 -5.14
CA ARG A 16 17.90 4.54 -5.54
C ARG A 16 19.10 3.59 -5.62
N THR A 17 18.98 2.37 -5.11
CA THR A 17 20.05 1.37 -5.16
C THR A 17 19.50 0.00 -5.57
N PRO A 18 20.34 -0.95 -6.01
CA PRO A 18 19.89 -2.32 -6.23
C PRO A 18 19.39 -2.98 -4.94
N PHE A 19 18.38 -3.84 -5.05
CA PHE A 19 17.97 -4.73 -3.95
C PHE A 19 18.62 -6.10 -4.15
N ILE A 20 19.37 -6.57 -3.15
CA ILE A 20 20.22 -7.77 -3.26
C ILE A 20 19.73 -8.83 -2.27
N GLY A 21 19.63 -10.07 -2.75
CA GLY A 21 19.17 -11.22 -1.96
C GLY A 21 17.65 -11.23 -1.75
N ARG A 22 17.18 -12.03 -0.79
CA ARG A 22 15.75 -12.18 -0.43
C ARG A 22 14.85 -12.78 -1.53
N MET A 23 15.41 -13.56 -2.45
CA MET A 23 14.66 -14.13 -3.58
C MET A 23 13.55 -15.09 -3.13
N CYS A 24 13.80 -15.85 -2.05
CA CYS A 24 12.79 -16.72 -1.45
C CYS A 24 11.62 -15.91 -0.89
N GLU A 25 11.92 -14.87 -0.11
CA GLU A 25 10.89 -14.00 0.48
C GLU A 25 10.12 -13.23 -0.60
N ILE A 26 10.79 -12.75 -1.65
CA ILE A 26 10.11 -12.11 -2.79
C ILE A 26 9.11 -13.09 -3.42
N SER A 27 9.54 -14.31 -3.72
CA SER A 27 8.68 -15.33 -4.33
C SER A 27 7.50 -15.70 -3.43
N GLU A 28 7.72 -15.83 -2.12
CA GLU A 28 6.68 -16.15 -1.14
C GLU A 28 5.62 -15.03 -1.08
N LEU A 29 6.06 -13.78 -1.00
CA LEU A 29 5.15 -12.64 -0.97
C LEU A 29 4.37 -12.49 -2.28
N GLN A 30 5.00 -12.74 -3.43
CA GLN A 30 4.31 -12.76 -4.72
C GLN A 30 3.21 -13.84 -4.77
N GLN A 31 3.50 -15.04 -4.28
CA GLN A 31 2.52 -16.13 -4.22
C GLN A 31 1.35 -15.79 -3.29
N LEU A 32 1.64 -15.23 -2.11
CA LEU A 32 0.60 -14.79 -1.17
C LEU A 32 -0.27 -13.70 -1.78
N LEU A 33 0.33 -12.69 -2.43
CA LEU A 33 -0.42 -11.60 -3.08
C LEU A 33 -1.23 -12.05 -4.31
N ALA A 34 -0.85 -13.16 -4.94
CA ALA A 34 -1.60 -13.74 -6.05
C ALA A 34 -2.81 -14.56 -5.59
N ASP A 35 -2.86 -14.98 -4.32
CA ASP A 35 -3.99 -15.71 -3.75
C ASP A 35 -5.17 -14.75 -3.48
N PRO A 36 -6.33 -14.92 -4.14
CA PRO A 36 -7.51 -14.08 -3.90
C PRO A 36 -8.05 -14.14 -2.45
N ALA A 37 -7.70 -15.18 -1.69
CA ALA A 37 -8.03 -15.29 -0.27
C ALA A 37 -7.13 -14.41 0.62
N CYS A 38 -5.92 -14.06 0.15
CA CYS A 38 -5.03 -13.14 0.86
C CYS A 38 -5.48 -11.70 0.63
N ARG A 39 -6.14 -11.12 1.63
CA ARG A 39 -6.63 -9.72 1.59
C ARG A 39 -5.81 -8.76 2.45
N LEU A 40 -4.94 -9.31 3.29
CA LEU A 40 -4.05 -8.58 4.18
C LEU A 40 -2.76 -9.40 4.38
N LEU A 41 -1.63 -8.74 4.19
CA LEU A 41 -0.31 -9.31 4.41
C LEU A 41 0.51 -8.32 5.25
N THR A 42 1.01 -8.80 6.39
CA THR A 42 1.79 -7.97 7.32
C THR A 42 3.24 -8.44 7.33
N LEU A 43 4.16 -7.53 6.98
CA LEU A 43 5.59 -7.79 7.11
C LEU A 43 6.07 -7.42 8.50
N VAL A 44 6.50 -8.41 9.28
CA VAL A 44 7.03 -8.21 10.64
C VAL A 44 8.53 -8.53 10.65
N GLY A 45 9.29 -7.79 11.45
CA GLY A 45 10.73 -7.96 11.57
C GLY A 45 11.38 -6.78 12.25
N SER A 46 12.64 -6.93 12.67
CA SER A 46 13.39 -5.89 13.36
C SER A 46 13.51 -4.59 12.55
N GLY A 47 13.77 -3.49 13.25
CA GLY A 47 14.09 -2.21 12.63
C GLY A 47 15.30 -2.34 11.70
N GLY A 48 15.24 -1.69 10.52
CA GLY A 48 16.35 -1.67 9.57
C GLY A 48 16.56 -2.95 8.75
N ILE A 49 15.78 -4.02 8.94
CA ILE A 49 15.95 -5.29 8.20
C ILE A 49 15.52 -5.22 6.72
N GLY A 50 14.96 -4.08 6.30
CA GLY A 50 14.59 -3.80 4.90
C GLY A 50 13.15 -4.16 4.51
N LYS A 51 12.20 -4.24 5.47
CA LYS A 51 10.79 -4.59 5.22
C LYS A 51 10.13 -3.69 4.17
N THR A 52 10.23 -2.38 4.34
CA THR A 52 9.72 -1.38 3.38
C THR A 52 10.27 -1.63 1.99
N ARG A 53 11.57 -1.92 1.89
CA ARG A 53 12.22 -2.15 0.62
C ARG A 53 11.80 -3.46 -0.04
N LEU A 54 11.65 -4.52 0.74
CA LEU A 54 11.12 -5.79 0.29
C LEU A 54 9.67 -5.62 -0.23
N ALA A 55 8.82 -4.91 0.51
CA ALA A 55 7.45 -4.61 0.09
C ALA A 55 7.41 -3.86 -1.25
N LEU A 56 8.25 -2.83 -1.41
CA LEU A 56 8.33 -2.04 -2.63
C LEU A 56 8.82 -2.86 -3.82
N VAL A 57 9.84 -3.69 -3.65
CA VAL A 57 10.34 -4.57 -4.71
C VAL A 57 9.27 -5.57 -5.15
N VAL A 58 8.55 -6.17 -4.20
CA VAL A 58 7.43 -7.07 -4.54
C VAL A 58 6.32 -6.29 -5.25
N ALA A 59 5.95 -5.12 -4.72
CA ALA A 59 4.91 -4.25 -5.27
C ALA A 59 5.20 -3.80 -6.72
N GLU A 60 6.47 -3.61 -7.10
CA GLU A 60 6.88 -3.29 -8.48
C GLU A 60 6.70 -4.47 -9.46
N THR A 61 6.67 -5.71 -8.95
CA THR A 61 6.66 -6.93 -9.78
C THR A 61 5.28 -7.57 -9.93
N VAL A 62 4.32 -7.20 -9.10
CA VAL A 62 2.95 -7.73 -9.12
C VAL A 62 2.02 -6.85 -9.93
N SER A 63 0.94 -7.43 -10.46
CA SER A 63 -0.04 -6.72 -11.27
C SER A 63 -1.39 -6.68 -10.58
N PHE A 64 -1.88 -5.48 -10.29
CA PHE A 64 -3.21 -5.21 -9.76
C PHE A 64 -3.94 -4.32 -10.76
N ALA A 65 -5.11 -4.76 -11.25
CA ALA A 65 -5.78 -4.18 -12.42
C ALA A 65 -6.07 -2.67 -12.29
N ASP A 66 -6.29 -2.20 -11.06
CA ASP A 66 -6.58 -0.79 -10.75
C ASP A 66 -5.41 -0.06 -10.07
N GLY A 67 -4.25 -0.72 -9.95
CA GLY A 67 -2.99 -0.11 -9.53
C GLY A 67 -2.44 -0.58 -8.19
N VAL A 68 -1.22 -0.11 -7.93
CA VAL A 68 -0.45 -0.36 -6.71
C VAL A 68 -0.03 0.98 -6.13
N PHE A 69 -0.31 1.19 -4.85
CA PHE A 69 -0.13 2.49 -4.19
C PHE A 69 0.65 2.34 -2.89
N PHE A 70 1.69 3.16 -2.74
CA PHE A 70 2.44 3.29 -1.51
C PHE A 70 1.88 4.43 -0.65
N VAL A 71 1.50 4.11 0.59
CA VAL A 71 0.98 5.06 1.58
C VAL A 71 2.01 5.20 2.70
N PRO A 72 2.89 6.23 2.66
CA PRO A 72 3.82 6.48 3.74
C PRO A 72 3.09 7.07 4.95
N LEU A 73 3.04 6.34 6.07
CA LEU A 73 2.40 6.83 7.30
C LEU A 73 3.39 7.47 8.29
N GLN A 74 4.69 7.43 8.00
CA GLN A 74 5.70 8.13 8.81
C GLN A 74 5.40 9.63 9.08
N PRO A 75 4.89 10.45 8.13
CA PRO A 75 4.55 11.84 8.41
C PRO A 75 3.20 12.03 9.13
N VAL A 76 2.43 10.97 9.36
CA VAL A 76 1.11 11.03 10.00
C VAL A 76 1.29 11.16 11.51
N GLN A 77 0.84 12.29 12.07
CA GLN A 77 1.00 12.62 13.49
C GLN A 77 -0.24 12.32 14.34
N THR A 78 -1.37 11.99 13.72
CA THR A 78 -2.61 11.68 14.41
C THR A 78 -3.32 10.51 13.74
N ALA A 79 -3.98 9.66 14.54
CA ALA A 79 -4.75 8.53 14.02
C ALA A 79 -5.87 8.98 13.04
N THR A 80 -6.40 10.18 13.24
CA THR A 80 -7.45 10.75 12.37
C THR A 80 -6.96 11.16 10.98
N ALA A 81 -5.65 11.38 10.80
CA ALA A 81 -5.07 11.77 9.51
C ALA A 81 -4.77 10.57 8.58
N VAL A 82 -4.82 9.33 9.08
CA VAL A 82 -4.54 8.12 8.27
C VAL A 82 -5.49 7.98 7.08
N LEU A 83 -6.80 8.09 7.32
CA LEU A 83 -7.80 7.91 6.25
C LEU A 83 -7.71 9.02 5.18
N PRO A 84 -7.56 10.31 5.54
CA PRO A 84 -7.20 11.35 4.58
C PRO A 84 -5.95 11.03 3.76
N THR A 85 -4.85 10.58 4.39
CA THR A 85 -3.62 10.22 3.65
C THR A 85 -3.86 9.10 2.65
N ILE A 86 -4.62 8.05 3.01
CA ILE A 86 -4.99 6.98 2.08
C ILE A 86 -5.83 7.54 0.91
N ALA A 87 -6.80 8.41 1.19
CA ALA A 87 -7.64 9.00 0.16
C ALA A 87 -6.83 9.87 -0.81
N ASP A 88 -5.90 10.67 -0.29
CA ASP A 88 -5.00 11.50 -1.09
C ASP A 88 -4.10 10.64 -1.99
N THR A 89 -3.52 9.54 -1.47
CA THR A 89 -2.74 8.59 -2.27
C THR A 89 -3.57 7.95 -3.39
N LEU A 90 -4.85 7.67 -3.13
CA LEU A 90 -5.79 7.12 -4.10
C LEU A 90 -6.34 8.18 -5.09
N HIS A 91 -5.94 9.45 -4.96
CA HIS A 91 -6.53 10.59 -5.68
C HIS A 91 -8.06 10.67 -5.52
N LEU A 92 -8.56 10.29 -4.36
CA LEU A 92 -9.97 10.31 -4.01
C LEU A 92 -10.30 11.60 -3.25
N HIS A 93 -11.13 12.45 -3.86
CA HIS A 93 -11.67 13.62 -3.18
C HIS A 93 -12.76 13.21 -2.19
N LEU A 94 -12.47 13.39 -0.90
CA LEU A 94 -13.42 13.16 0.19
C LEU A 94 -14.47 14.27 0.24
N LYS A 95 -15.72 13.87 0.47
CA LYS A 95 -16.87 14.76 0.65
C LYS A 95 -17.28 14.84 2.13
N ALA A 96 -17.89 15.95 2.53
CA ALA A 96 -18.29 16.18 3.92
C ALA A 96 -19.58 15.44 4.33
N ASP A 97 -20.29 14.83 3.39
CA ASP A 97 -21.59 14.18 3.60
C ASP A 97 -21.49 12.71 4.07
N ASP A 98 -20.28 12.14 4.14
CA ASP A 98 -20.06 10.77 4.59
C ASP A 98 -18.67 10.59 5.25
N THR A 99 -18.45 9.49 5.96
CA THR A 99 -17.16 9.23 6.61
C THR A 99 -16.08 8.85 5.59
N PRO A 100 -14.81 9.24 5.80
CA PRO A 100 -13.71 8.88 4.91
C PRO A 100 -13.62 7.37 4.65
N LEU A 101 -13.79 6.55 5.68
CA LEU A 101 -13.75 5.09 5.58
C LEU A 101 -14.84 4.55 4.63
N ARG A 102 -16.07 5.07 4.71
CA ARG A 102 -17.16 4.64 3.83
C ARG A 102 -16.89 5.04 2.38
N GLN A 103 -16.35 6.23 2.17
CA GLN A 103 -16.02 6.72 0.83
C GLN A 103 -14.90 5.90 0.19
N ILE A 104 -13.82 5.64 0.93
CA ILE A 104 -12.71 4.78 0.50
C ILE A 104 -13.21 3.35 0.24
N GLY A 105 -14.02 2.80 1.14
CA GLY A 105 -14.60 1.46 0.98
C GLY A 105 -15.46 1.34 -0.28
N ARG A 106 -16.32 2.32 -0.57
CA ARG A 106 -17.09 2.36 -1.83
C ARG A 106 -16.18 2.48 -3.05
N PHE A 107 -15.16 3.32 -2.98
CA PHE A 107 -14.20 3.51 -4.07
C PHE A 107 -13.43 2.23 -4.41
N LEU A 108 -13.02 1.48 -3.38
CA LEU A 108 -12.24 0.24 -3.54
C LEU A 108 -13.12 -1.00 -3.82
N ARG A 109 -14.43 -0.95 -3.54
CA ARG A 109 -15.33 -2.10 -3.65
C ARG A 109 -15.31 -2.79 -5.01
N THR A 110 -15.14 -2.04 -6.09
CA THR A 110 -15.15 -2.56 -7.47
C THR A 110 -13.77 -2.57 -8.10
N LYS A 111 -12.71 -2.41 -7.30
CA LYS A 111 -11.33 -2.31 -7.79
C LYS A 111 -10.46 -3.44 -7.25
N THR A 112 -9.49 -3.83 -8.05
CA THR A 112 -8.37 -4.71 -7.68
C THR A 112 -7.13 -3.84 -7.50
N VAL A 113 -6.89 -3.40 -6.26
CA VAL A 113 -5.79 -2.50 -5.88
C VAL A 113 -4.91 -3.16 -4.81
N LEU A 114 -3.61 -2.94 -4.89
CA LEU A 114 -2.69 -3.19 -3.78
C LEU A 114 -2.37 -1.88 -3.05
N LEU A 115 -2.63 -1.83 -1.75
CA LEU A 115 -2.21 -0.75 -0.87
C LEU A 115 -1.04 -1.23 -0.01
N VAL A 116 0.10 -0.56 -0.14
CA VAL A 116 1.27 -0.77 0.73
C VAL A 116 1.26 0.29 1.81
N LEU A 117 0.83 -0.07 3.02
CA LEU A 117 0.84 0.80 4.18
C LEU A 117 2.16 0.64 4.93
N ASP A 118 2.99 1.67 4.97
CA ASP A 118 4.31 1.63 5.60
C ASP A 118 4.33 2.50 6.86
N ASN A 119 5.13 2.11 7.85
CA ASN A 119 5.27 2.82 9.14
C ASN A 119 3.97 2.90 9.96
N LEU A 120 3.15 1.85 9.96
CA LEU A 120 1.89 1.80 10.72
C LEU A 120 2.09 1.88 12.24
N GLU A 121 3.24 1.41 12.75
CA GLU A 121 3.61 1.50 14.17
C GLU A 121 3.55 2.94 14.71
N HIS A 122 3.94 3.93 13.91
CA HIS A 122 3.89 5.34 14.31
C HIS A 122 2.46 5.83 14.57
N VAL A 123 1.49 5.29 13.84
CA VAL A 123 0.07 5.66 14.01
C VAL A 123 -0.46 5.15 15.35
N LEU A 124 -0.03 3.96 15.77
CA LEU A 124 -0.42 3.38 17.05
C LEU A 124 0.16 4.18 18.22
N ASP A 125 1.42 4.62 18.09
CA ASP A 125 2.07 5.46 19.09
C ASP A 125 1.30 6.80 19.24
N CYS A 126 0.95 7.45 18.13
CA CYS A 126 0.15 8.69 18.15
C CYS A 126 -1.28 8.52 18.66
N ALA A 127 -1.84 7.30 18.64
CA ALA A 127 -3.17 7.02 19.19
C ALA A 127 -3.14 6.88 20.72
N ASN A 128 -1.99 6.51 21.30
CA ASN A 128 -1.81 6.38 22.75
C ASN A 128 -1.50 7.71 23.44
N ASP A 129 -1.20 8.78 22.68
CA ASP A 129 -0.99 10.14 23.19
C ASP A 129 -2.30 10.95 23.37
N LEU A 130 -3.47 10.29 23.26
CA LEU A 130 -4.82 10.88 23.43
C LEU A 130 -5.46 10.52 24.78
#